data_AF-A0AAF0MEW0-F1
#
_entry.id   AF-A0AAF0MEW0-F1
#
_cell.length_a   1.000
_cell.length_b   1.000
_cell.length_c   1.000
_cell.angle_alpha   90.00
_cell.angle_beta   90.00
_cell.angle_gamma   90.00
#
_symmetry.space_group_name_H-M   'P 1'
#
loop_
_entity.id
_entity.type
_entity.pdbx_description
1 polymer ?
#
loop_
_entity_poly.entity_id
_entity_poly.type
_entity_poly.pdbx_seq_one_letter_code
_entity_poly.pdbx_strand_id
1 'polypeptide(L)'
;MSSSGVVERRVRVSAALVVAAMLAWLTPASVVAVRLAWTDPPSRVPVHWTGAGPDKWASADAAFWSSIVPGIVGALVCSLLVVPLSSDTSRWGTAITFGAVSAGTGIIAFFWIAMMLAAEGATAPFLVLLAPFGLGVLVFGLSLLVRTKTAR
;
A
#
# COMPACT_ATOMS: atom_id res chain seq x y z
N MET A 1 -50.45 -7.85 13.75
CA MET A 1 -49.37 -7.10 13.08
C MET A 1 -48.19 -7.02 14.03
N SER A 2 -47.21 -7.91 13.86
CA SER A 2 -45.98 -7.93 14.66
C SER A 2 -44.95 -7.06 13.96
N SER A 3 -44.56 -5.93 14.56
CA SER A 3 -43.48 -5.10 14.04
C SER A 3 -42.16 -5.83 14.28
N SER A 4 -41.62 -6.42 13.22
CA SER A 4 -40.25 -6.91 13.19
C SER A 4 -39.31 -5.74 13.43
N GLY A 5 -38.83 -5.63 14.67
CA GLY A 5 -37.75 -4.73 15.05
C GLY A 5 -36.53 -5.04 14.21
N VAL A 6 -36.26 -4.21 13.21
CA VAL A 6 -34.96 -4.16 12.55
C VAL A 6 -33.98 -3.70 13.62
N VAL A 7 -33.35 -4.66 14.30
CA VAL A 7 -32.20 -4.37 15.14
C VAL A 7 -31.12 -3.88 14.19
N GLU A 8 -30.98 -2.55 14.10
CA GLU A 8 -29.79 -1.91 13.51
C GLU A 8 -28.58 -2.44 14.27
N ARG A 9 -27.98 -3.51 13.75
CA ARG A 9 -26.73 -4.03 14.26
C ARG A 9 -25.67 -3.02 13.86
N ARG A 10 -25.39 -2.04 14.73
CA ARG A 10 -24.27 -1.11 14.55
C ARG A 10 -23.02 -1.93 14.32
N VAL A 11 -22.51 -1.91 13.08
CA VAL A 11 -21.27 -2.56 12.71
C VAL A 11 -20.16 -1.88 13.50
N ARG A 12 -19.62 -2.56 14.52
CA ARG A 12 -18.46 -2.05 15.26
C ARG A 12 -17.22 -2.30 14.41
N VAL A 13 -16.78 -1.25 13.74
CA VAL A 13 -15.52 -1.25 13.00
C VAL A 13 -14.36 -1.49 13.96
N SER A 14 -13.48 -2.43 13.62
CA SER A 14 -12.29 -2.72 14.42
C SER A 14 -11.27 -1.59 14.30
N ALA A 15 -10.82 -1.04 15.43
CA ALA A 15 -9.75 -0.05 15.45
C ALA A 15 -8.47 -0.55 14.75
N ALA A 16 -8.19 -1.86 14.84
CA ALA A 16 -7.04 -2.46 14.16
C ALA A 16 -7.16 -2.38 12.62
N LEU A 17 -8.38 -2.50 12.07
CA LEU A 17 -8.62 -2.33 10.63
C LEU A 17 -8.52 -0.87 10.20
N VAL A 18 -8.98 0.06 11.04
CA VAL A 18 -8.79 1.50 10.78
C VAL A 18 -7.30 1.83 10.74
N VAL A 19 -6.53 1.37 11.72
CA VAL A 19 -5.07 1.57 11.75
C VAL A 19 -4.41 0.90 10.54
N ALA A 20 -4.79 -0.32 10.19
CA ALA A 20 -4.29 -1.02 9.00
C ALA A 20 -4.56 -0.22 7.71
N ALA A 21 -5.76 0.33 7.55
CA ALA A 21 -6.11 1.18 6.42
C ALA A 21 -5.31 2.49 6.39
N MET A 22 -5.13 3.13 7.55
CA MET A 22 -4.29 4.34 7.66
C MET A 22 -2.83 4.05 7.30
N LEU A 23 -2.29 2.91 7.74
CA LEU A 23 -0.92 2.51 7.42
C LEU A 23 -0.72 2.25 5.93
N ALA A 24 -1.75 1.77 5.22
CA ALA A 24 -1.67 1.60 3.76
C ALA A 24 -1.42 2.93 3.01
N TRP A 25 -1.74 4.08 3.60
CA TRP A 25 -1.42 5.40 3.03
C TRP A 25 0.03 5.82 3.20
N LEU A 26 0.80 5.19 4.10
CA LEU A 26 2.19 5.59 4.34
C LEU A 26 3.06 5.41 3.10
N THR A 27 2.83 4.37 2.29
CA THR A 27 3.62 4.14 1.08
C THR A 27 3.41 5.22 0.02
N PRO A 28 2.19 5.51 -0.48
CA PRO A 28 2.02 6.60 -1.45
C PRO A 28 2.41 7.97 -0.87
N ALA A 29 2.12 8.23 0.41
CA ALA A 29 2.51 9.49 1.06
C ALA A 29 4.03 9.67 1.09
N SER A 30 4.78 8.61 1.41
CA SER A 30 6.26 8.66 1.42
C SER A 30 6.83 8.91 0.04
N VAL A 31 6.26 8.28 -1.00
CA VAL A 31 6.71 8.49 -2.40
C VAL A 31 6.47 9.93 -2.85
N VAL A 32 5.31 10.51 -2.52
CA VAL A 32 5.03 11.93 -2.78
C VAL A 32 6.00 12.83 -2.01
N ALA A 33 6.24 12.56 -0.73
CA ALA A 33 7.17 13.33 0.08
C ALA A 33 8.60 13.29 -0.49
N VAL A 34 9.08 12.11 -0.91
CA VAL A 34 10.37 11.95 -1.57
C VAL A 34 10.42 12.77 -2.86
N ARG A 35 9.39 12.71 -3.71
CA ARG A 35 9.33 13.51 -4.94
C ARG A 35 9.41 15.02 -4.66
N LEU A 36 8.76 15.50 -3.61
CA LEU A 36 8.78 16.92 -3.26
C LEU A 36 10.11 17.37 -2.62
N ALA A 37 10.82 16.44 -1.97
CA ALA A 37 12.08 16.72 -1.29
C ALA A 37 13.33 16.50 -2.16
N TRP A 38 13.23 15.75 -3.26
CA TRP A 38 14.37 15.45 -4.13
C TRP A 38 14.77 16.68 -4.94
N THR A 39 15.94 17.23 -4.61
CA THR A 39 16.55 18.33 -5.35
C THR A 39 17.33 17.77 -6.54
N ASP A 40 17.13 18.34 -7.73
CA ASP A 40 17.75 17.94 -8.99
C ASP A 40 17.53 16.45 -9.39
N PRO A 41 16.27 15.98 -9.40
CA PRO A 41 15.97 14.60 -9.74
C PRO A 41 16.32 14.30 -11.22
N PRO A 42 16.88 13.10 -11.52
CA PRO A 42 16.99 12.62 -12.89
C PRO A 42 15.70 12.77 -13.70
N SER A 43 15.78 13.34 -14.89
CA SER A 43 14.63 13.53 -15.79
C SER A 43 14.21 12.26 -16.52
N ARG A 44 15.12 11.26 -16.56
CA ARG A 44 14.88 9.94 -17.14
C ARG A 44 15.29 8.87 -16.15
N VAL A 45 14.54 7.77 -16.17
CA VAL A 45 14.79 6.61 -15.32
C VAL A 45 14.83 5.31 -16.12
N PRO A 46 15.62 4.31 -15.69
CA PRO A 46 15.64 3.01 -16.34
C PRO A 46 14.33 2.26 -16.11
N VAL A 47 13.74 1.72 -17.18
CA VAL A 47 12.59 0.79 -17.12
C VAL A 47 13.01 -0.69 -17.23
N HIS A 48 14.30 -0.93 -17.49
CA HIS A 48 14.90 -2.26 -17.53
C HIS A 48 16.18 -2.30 -16.70
N TRP A 49 16.37 -3.40 -15.97
CA TRP A 49 17.48 -3.56 -15.01
C TRP A 49 18.81 -4.00 -15.67
N THR A 50 18.80 -4.47 -16.91
CA THR A 50 19.93 -5.23 -17.52
C THR A 50 20.64 -4.55 -18.69
N GLY A 51 20.91 -3.25 -18.60
CA GLY A 51 21.96 -2.60 -19.41
C GLY A 51 21.45 -1.81 -20.63
N ALA A 52 22.33 -0.99 -21.22
CA ALA A 52 22.06 0.20 -22.03
C ALA A 52 21.26 0.00 -23.34
N GLY A 53 20.53 1.06 -23.73
CA GLY A 53 19.71 1.20 -24.94
C GLY A 53 18.76 2.42 -24.82
N PRO A 54 18.49 3.19 -25.91
CA PRO A 54 17.68 4.41 -25.85
C PRO A 54 16.19 4.16 -25.51
N ASP A 55 15.72 2.95 -25.78
CA ASP A 55 14.40 2.37 -25.49
C ASP A 55 14.23 1.94 -24.03
N LYS A 56 15.30 1.96 -23.24
CA LYS A 56 15.31 1.43 -21.86
C LYS A 56 15.10 2.50 -20.79
N TRP A 57 14.84 3.73 -21.21
CA TRP A 57 14.71 4.89 -20.34
C TRP A 57 13.38 5.59 -20.60
N ALA A 58 12.57 5.76 -19.55
CA ALA A 58 11.32 6.51 -19.61
C ALA A 58 11.46 7.88 -18.95
N SER A 59 10.47 8.75 -19.18
CA SER A 59 10.30 9.98 -18.40
C SER A 59 10.11 9.63 -16.92
N ALA A 60 10.88 10.28 -16.04
CA ALA A 60 10.73 10.12 -14.60
C ALA A 60 9.33 10.51 -14.11
N ASP A 61 8.70 11.49 -14.77
CA ASP A 61 7.34 11.94 -14.47
C ASP A 61 6.28 10.93 -14.88
N ALA A 62 6.39 10.37 -16.08
CA ALA A 62 5.49 9.33 -16.53
C ALA A 62 5.59 8.10 -15.61
N ALA A 63 6.82 7.69 -15.29
CA ALA A 63 7.08 6.59 -14.36
C ALA A 63 6.50 6.85 -12.97
N PHE A 64 6.62 8.08 -12.45
CA PHE A 64 5.99 8.46 -11.18
C PHE A 64 4.49 8.24 -11.19
N TRP A 65 3.79 8.79 -12.19
CA TRP A 65 2.33 8.68 -12.26
C TRP A 65 1.86 7.24 -12.44
N SER A 66 2.56 6.47 -13.27
CA SER A 66 2.29 5.03 -13.45
C SER A 66 2.50 4.22 -12.16
N SER A 67 3.45 4.59 -11.31
CA SER A 67 3.72 3.91 -10.03
C SER A 67 2.80 4.37 -8.90
N ILE A 68 2.55 5.68 -8.77
CA ILE A 68 1.83 6.23 -7.62
C ILE A 68 0.33 5.96 -7.67
N VAL A 69 -0.27 5.95 -8.87
CA VAL A 69 -1.72 5.74 -9.03
C VAL A 69 -2.16 4.39 -8.48
N PRO A 70 -1.53 3.25 -8.83
CA PRO A 70 -1.82 1.97 -8.18
C PRO A 70 -1.63 1.99 -6.66
N GLY A 71 -0.60 2.69 -6.16
CA GLY A 71 -0.35 2.90 -4.73
C GLY A 71 -1.53 3.54 -4.01
N ILE A 72 -2.02 4.66 -4.56
CA ILE A 72 -3.18 5.39 -4.05
C ILE A 72 -4.44 4.53 -4.13
N VAL A 73 -4.66 3.84 -5.27
CA VAL A 73 -5.81 2.93 -5.44
C VAL A 73 -5.78 1.82 -4.39
N GLY A 74 -4.63 1.22 -4.10
CA GLY A 74 -4.51 0.21 -3.04
C GLY A 74 -4.86 0.75 -1.66
N ALA A 75 -4.39 1.94 -1.31
CA ALA A 75 -4.72 2.59 -0.04
C ALA A 75 -6.22 2.91 0.07
N LEU A 76 -6.84 3.36 -1.02
CA LEU A 76 -8.29 3.56 -1.12
C LEU A 76 -9.06 2.24 -0.96
N VAL A 77 -8.62 1.17 -1.62
CA VAL A 77 -9.22 -0.17 -1.47
C VAL A 77 -9.15 -0.62 -0.01
N CYS A 78 -8.00 -0.51 0.65
CA CYS A 78 -7.87 -0.80 2.08
C CYS A 78 -8.84 0.04 2.92
N SER A 79 -9.00 1.32 2.60
CA SER A 79 -9.92 2.22 3.32
C SER A 79 -11.39 1.83 3.15
N LEU A 80 -11.81 1.50 1.92
CA LEU A 80 -13.18 1.11 1.60
C LEU A 80 -13.54 -0.26 2.18
N LEU A 81 -12.57 -1.17 2.26
CA LEU A 81 -12.80 -2.53 2.74
C LEU A 81 -12.87 -2.65 4.27
N VAL A 82 -12.56 -1.59 5.02
CA VAL A 82 -12.62 -1.60 6.50
C VAL A 82 -13.99 -2.05 7.02
N VAL A 83 -15.08 -1.56 6.42
CA VAL A 83 -16.46 -1.88 6.85
C VAL A 83 -16.85 -3.31 6.48
N PRO A 84 -16.85 -3.74 5.20
CA PRO A 84 -17.30 -5.09 4.83
C PRO A 84 -16.42 -6.20 5.41
N LEU A 85 -15.11 -5.97 5.54
CA LEU A 85 -14.21 -6.97 6.13
C LEU A 85 -14.29 -7.04 7.67
N SER A 86 -15.01 -6.10 8.30
CA SER A 86 -15.31 -6.16 9.74
C SER A 86 -16.55 -6.99 10.08
N SER A 87 -17.47 -7.18 9.13
CA SER A 87 -18.74 -7.88 9.32
C SER A 87 -18.74 -9.31 8.78
N ASP A 88 -18.14 -9.55 7.61
CA ASP A 88 -18.51 -10.73 6.80
C ASP A 88 -17.34 -11.64 6.38
N THR A 89 -16.11 -11.38 6.84
CA THR A 89 -14.92 -12.14 6.41
C THR A 89 -14.18 -12.80 7.56
N SER A 90 -13.54 -13.94 7.27
CA SER A 90 -12.66 -14.62 8.22
C SER A 90 -11.45 -13.74 8.53
N ARG A 91 -10.95 -13.82 9.78
CA ARG A 91 -9.78 -13.03 10.24
C ARG A 91 -8.57 -13.16 9.32
N TRP A 92 -8.33 -14.38 8.84
CA TRP A 92 -7.25 -14.67 7.90
C TRP A 92 -7.51 -14.07 6.52
N GLY A 93 -8.73 -14.15 6.00
CA GLY A 93 -9.10 -13.52 4.74
C GLY A 93 -8.90 -12.01 4.76
N THR A 94 -9.34 -11.35 5.84
CA THR A 94 -9.12 -9.91 6.04
C THR A 94 -7.64 -9.57 6.12
N ALA A 95 -6.85 -10.31 6.90
CA ALA A 95 -5.42 -10.06 7.04
C ALA A 95 -4.66 -10.25 5.73
N ILE A 96 -4.91 -11.34 5.01
CA ILE A 96 -4.31 -11.60 3.70
C ILE A 96 -4.66 -10.46 2.74
N THR A 97 -5.93 -10.04 2.70
CA THR A 97 -6.39 -8.98 1.79
C THR A 97 -5.67 -7.66 2.07
N PHE A 98 -5.71 -7.18 3.31
CA PHE A 98 -5.06 -5.93 3.70
C PHE A 98 -3.55 -5.97 3.51
N GLY A 99 -2.90 -7.05 3.96
CA GLY A 99 -1.46 -7.21 3.86
C GLY A 99 -0.97 -7.31 2.41
N ALA A 100 -1.61 -8.13 1.59
CA ALA A 100 -1.22 -8.33 0.20
C ALA A 100 -1.49 -7.09 -0.67
N VAL A 101 -2.64 -6.44 -0.50
CA VAL A 101 -2.95 -5.19 -1.21
C VAL A 101 -1.95 -4.11 -0.80
N SER A 102 -1.75 -3.90 0.50
CA SER A 102 -0.81 -2.88 1.00
C SER A 102 0.63 -3.12 0.55
N ALA A 103 1.12 -4.36 0.64
CA ALA A 103 2.46 -4.72 0.17
C ALA A 103 2.59 -4.52 -1.34
N GLY A 104 1.67 -5.09 -2.12
CA GLY A 104 1.73 -5.09 -3.58
C GLY A 104 1.67 -3.69 -4.15
N THR A 105 0.67 -2.90 -3.77
CA THR A 105 0.53 -1.54 -4.29
C THR A 105 1.59 -0.59 -3.72
N GLY A 106 2.05 -0.82 -2.49
CA GLY A 106 3.18 -0.09 -1.90
C GLY A 106 4.49 -0.34 -2.64
N ILE A 107 4.77 -1.60 -3.01
CA ILE A 107 5.93 -1.97 -3.83
C ILE A 107 5.84 -1.27 -5.19
N ILE A 108 4.68 -1.32 -5.86
CA ILE A 108 4.45 -0.63 -7.15
C ILE A 108 4.72 0.88 -7.04
N ALA A 109 4.30 1.52 -5.95
CA ALA A 109 4.58 2.94 -5.73
C ALA A 109 6.09 3.20 -5.53
N PHE A 110 6.77 2.35 -4.76
CA PHE A 110 8.20 2.47 -4.46
C PHE A 110 9.10 2.10 -5.64
N PHE A 111 8.60 1.41 -6.66
CA PHE A 111 9.34 1.17 -7.90
C PHE A 111 9.86 2.47 -8.51
N TRP A 112 9.11 3.58 -8.40
CA TRP A 112 9.60 4.88 -8.85
C TRP A 112 10.87 5.31 -8.12
N ILE A 113 10.92 5.20 -6.78
CA ILE A 113 12.12 5.52 -6.00
C ILE A 113 13.28 4.60 -6.40
N ALA A 114 13.02 3.30 -6.56
CA ALA A 114 14.03 2.35 -6.99
C ALA A 114 14.62 2.72 -8.37
N MET A 115 13.76 3.11 -9.33
CA MET A 115 14.19 3.57 -10.65
C MET A 115 14.99 4.87 -10.58
N MET A 116 14.61 5.82 -9.72
CA MET A 116 15.37 7.06 -9.49
C MET A 116 16.76 6.79 -8.91
N LEU A 117 16.85 5.94 -7.87
CA LEU A 117 18.12 5.53 -7.27
C LEU A 117 19.00 4.78 -8.28
N ALA A 118 18.40 3.96 -9.15
CA ALA A 118 19.13 3.29 -10.22
C ALA A 118 19.69 4.29 -11.24
N ALA A 119 18.94 5.35 -11.57
CA ALA A 119 19.40 6.42 -12.46
C ALA A 119 20.58 7.21 -11.87
N GLU A 120 20.65 7.35 -10.55
CA GLU A 120 21.80 7.94 -9.84
C GLU A 120 22.97 6.97 -9.62
N GLY A 121 22.85 5.72 -10.06
CA GLY A 121 23.92 4.72 -9.97
C GLY A 121 24.03 4.03 -8.61
N ALA A 122 22.96 4.01 -7.80
CA ALA A 122 22.92 3.22 -6.58
C ALA A 122 23.21 1.73 -6.88
N THR A 123 23.94 1.05 -6.00
CA THR A 123 24.38 -0.34 -6.19
C THR A 123 23.26 -1.36 -5.99
N ALA A 124 22.34 -1.08 -5.05
CA ALA A 124 21.22 -1.96 -4.71
C ALA A 124 19.89 -1.20 -4.59
N PRO A 125 19.44 -0.55 -5.68
CA PRO A 125 18.25 0.31 -5.69
C PRO A 125 16.95 -0.45 -5.41
N PHE A 126 16.91 -1.77 -5.50
CA PHE A 126 15.73 -2.57 -5.20
C PHE A 126 15.50 -2.77 -3.69
N LEU A 127 16.49 -2.49 -2.83
CA LEU A 127 16.36 -2.68 -1.37
C LEU A 127 15.30 -1.76 -0.75
N VAL A 128 15.04 -0.59 -1.36
CA VAL A 128 13.94 0.30 -0.94
C VAL A 128 12.58 -0.39 -1.03
N LEU A 129 12.40 -1.41 -1.87
CA LEU A 129 11.16 -2.20 -1.94
C LEU A 129 10.90 -3.07 -0.70
N LEU A 130 11.91 -3.28 0.16
CA LEU A 130 11.71 -3.98 1.43
C LEU A 130 10.87 -3.17 2.43
N ALA A 131 10.88 -1.84 2.32
CA ALA A 131 10.08 -0.97 3.20
C ALA A 131 8.56 -1.19 3.02
N PRO A 132 7.97 -1.08 1.81
CA PRO A 132 6.54 -1.37 1.62
C PRO A 132 6.21 -2.85 1.86
N PHE A 133 7.13 -3.77 1.60
CA PHE A 133 6.94 -5.18 1.96
C PHE A 133 6.80 -5.37 3.47
N GLY A 134 7.75 -4.82 4.25
CA GLY A 134 7.71 -4.87 5.72
C GLY A 134 6.46 -4.20 6.30
N LEU A 135 6.03 -3.08 5.71
CA LEU A 135 4.79 -2.42 6.09
C LEU A 135 3.56 -3.27 5.77
N GLY A 136 3.52 -3.95 4.64
CA GLY A 136 2.45 -4.90 4.32
C GLY A 136 2.39 -6.09 5.29
N VAL A 137 3.54 -6.61 5.73
CA VAL A 137 3.63 -7.63 6.79
C VAL A 137 3.12 -7.08 8.13
N LEU A 138 3.41 -5.83 8.46
CA LEU A 138 2.87 -5.17 9.65
C LEU A 138 1.34 -5.02 9.56
N VAL A 139 0.83 -4.54 8.43
CA VAL A 139 -0.61 -4.42 8.15
C VAL A 139 -1.32 -5.76 8.25
N PHE A 140 -0.71 -6.82 7.71
CA PHE A 140 -1.17 -8.20 7.86
C PHE A 140 -1.26 -8.60 9.34
N GLY A 141 -0.18 -8.39 10.11
CA GLY A 141 -0.13 -8.73 11.53
C GLY A 141 -1.18 -7.98 12.36
N LEU A 142 -1.36 -6.67 12.13
CA LEU A 142 -2.40 -5.87 12.79
C LEU A 142 -3.81 -6.34 12.44
N SER A 143 -4.03 -6.73 11.19
CA SER A 143 -5.33 -7.26 10.75
C SER A 143 -5.64 -8.62 11.38
N LEU A 144 -4.63 -9.41 11.76
CA LEU A 144 -4.82 -10.62 12.57
C LEU A 144 -5.22 -10.32 14.03
N LEU A 145 -5.00 -9.11 14.53
CA LEU A 145 -5.43 -8.71 15.88
C LEU A 145 -6.92 -8.37 15.94
N VAL A 146 -7.63 -8.40 14.81
CA VAL A 146 -9.08 -8.23 14.74
C VAL A 146 -9.76 -9.42 15.43
N ARG A 147 -10.20 -9.17 16.67
CA ARG A 147 -10.85 -10.04 17.67
C ARG A 147 -9.90 -10.90 18.55
N THR A 148 -9.55 -10.32 19.70
CA THR A 148 -9.28 -10.99 20.98
C THR A 148 -10.22 -10.53 22.11
N LYS A 149 -11.39 -9.98 21.79
CA LYS A 149 -12.47 -9.76 22.76
C LYS A 149 -13.64 -10.70 22.48
N THR A 150 -13.50 -11.94 22.90
CA THR A 150 -14.64 -12.83 23.16
C THR A 150 -14.47 -13.39 24.57
N ALA A 151 -15.57 -13.36 25.32
CA ALA A 151 -15.82 -14.01 26.61
C ALA A 151 -15.17 -13.40 27.87
N ARG A 152 -15.87 -12.44 28.48
CA ARG A 152 -16.26 -12.55 29.89
C ARG A 152 -17.71 -12.12 30.03
#